data_AF-Q3ICM8-F1
#
_entry.id   AF-Q3ICM8-F1
#
_cell.length_a   1.000
_cell.length_b   1.000
_cell.length_c   1.000
_cell.angle_alpha   90.00
_cell.angle_beta   90.00
_cell.angle_gamma   90.00
#
_symmetry.space_group_name_H-M   'P 1'
#
loop_
_entity.id
_entity.type
_entity.pdbx_description
1 polymer ?
#
loop_
_entity_poly.entity_id
_entity_poly.type
_entity_poly.pdbx_seq_one_letter_code
_entity_poly.pdbx_strand_id
1 'polypeptide(L)'
;MYVLVTPNIKGYQARNAKHVIYAHKNEKGHVYIGQSGCMVNRWNEHLQIAKSKSHPEYGQKFKKSLRESKRWEHYVIGIAETASIANDVESAAIVFYKPALNSIPGTSSNTENLYDFQPLDGNGREIKLEGKTIDRYRKQERYSDKERKTIKCRAINKSGKSHVSFECIDDGMRVNISHDKRIGFCAGDTVKISFAAKGKTFYTTTEYSQVQKVL
;
A
#
# COMPACT_ATOMS: atom_id res chain seq x y z
N MET A 1 17.95 -6.55 0.54
CA MET A 1 17.83 -6.94 -0.87
C MET A 1 19.00 -6.31 -1.62
N TYR A 2 19.76 -7.09 -2.38
CA TYR A 2 20.79 -6.55 -3.26
C TYR A 2 20.14 -6.04 -4.54
N VAL A 3 20.56 -4.87 -5.00
CA VAL A 3 20.06 -4.22 -6.21
C VAL A 3 21.22 -3.60 -6.98
N LEU A 4 21.12 -3.60 -8.30
CA LEU A 4 22.00 -2.89 -9.21
C LEU A 4 21.45 -1.48 -9.43
N VAL A 5 22.25 -0.47 -9.11
CA VAL A 5 21.88 0.94 -9.35
C VAL A 5 22.51 1.37 -10.66
N THR A 6 21.70 1.92 -11.56
CA THR A 6 22.19 2.41 -12.85
C THR A 6 23.21 3.55 -12.66
N PRO A 7 24.20 3.69 -13.56
CA PRO A 7 25.32 4.63 -13.38
C PRO A 7 24.94 6.10 -13.12
N ASN A 8 23.78 6.54 -13.61
CA ASN A 8 23.24 7.88 -13.40
C ASN A 8 22.76 8.14 -11.96
N ILE A 9 22.67 7.11 -11.11
CA ILE A 9 22.17 7.22 -9.73
C ILE A 9 23.27 6.80 -8.75
N LYS A 10 23.56 7.66 -7.78
CA LYS A 10 24.49 7.32 -6.70
C LYS A 10 23.79 6.45 -5.65
N GLY A 11 24.51 5.47 -5.10
CA GLY A 11 23.93 4.52 -4.15
C GLY A 11 23.28 5.15 -2.90
N TYR A 12 23.79 6.29 -2.41
CA TYR A 12 23.15 7.01 -1.30
C TYR A 12 21.82 7.69 -1.70
N GLN A 13 21.70 8.14 -2.96
CA GLN A 13 20.45 8.72 -3.47
C GLN A 13 19.37 7.64 -3.53
N ALA A 14 19.70 6.44 -4.02
CA ALA A 14 18.79 5.30 -4.03
C ALA A 14 18.30 4.91 -2.62
N ARG A 15 19.18 4.95 -1.61
CA ARG A 15 18.82 4.64 -0.21
C ARG A 15 17.86 5.65 0.40
N ASN A 16 18.08 6.93 0.12
CA ASN A 16 17.35 8.04 0.74
C ASN A 16 16.14 8.51 -0.09
N ALA A 17 15.91 7.93 -1.26
CA ALA A 17 14.82 8.31 -2.15
C ALA A 17 13.44 8.17 -1.48
N LYS A 18 12.59 9.17 -1.74
CA LYS A 18 11.17 9.16 -1.36
C LYS A 18 10.38 8.22 -2.24
N HIS A 19 10.69 8.21 -3.54
CA HIS A 19 10.15 7.27 -4.53
C HIS A 19 11.29 6.69 -5.35
N VAL A 20 11.26 5.38 -5.55
CA VAL A 20 12.21 4.61 -6.35
C VAL A 20 11.46 4.02 -7.52
N ILE A 21 11.97 4.23 -8.72
CA ILE A 21 11.55 3.54 -9.94
C ILE A 21 12.51 2.38 -10.12
N TYR A 22 11.94 1.19 -10.23
CA TYR A 22 12.70 -0.05 -10.20
C TYR A 22 12.34 -0.94 -11.38
N ALA A 23 13.30 -1.80 -11.76
CA ALA A 23 13.08 -2.90 -12.67
C ALA A 23 13.36 -4.25 -12.01
N HIS A 24 12.61 -5.25 -12.40
CA HIS A 24 12.81 -6.65 -12.05
C HIS A 24 12.98 -7.45 -13.34
N LYS A 25 14.17 -8.01 -13.55
CA LYS A 25 14.48 -8.84 -14.71
C LYS A 25 14.59 -10.30 -14.25
N ASN A 26 13.88 -11.20 -14.92
CA ASN A 26 14.01 -12.63 -14.65
C ASN A 26 15.13 -13.25 -15.49
N GLU A 27 15.44 -14.52 -15.22
CA GLU A 27 16.45 -15.29 -15.97
C GLU A 27 16.16 -15.44 -17.48
N LYS A 28 14.91 -15.25 -17.92
CA LYS A 28 14.51 -15.25 -19.33
C LYS A 28 14.68 -13.86 -19.99
N GLY A 29 15.20 -12.89 -19.25
CA GLY A 29 15.35 -11.50 -19.70
C GLY A 29 14.05 -10.70 -19.72
N HIS A 30 12.93 -11.25 -19.26
CA HIS A 30 11.67 -10.49 -19.18
C HIS A 30 11.73 -9.48 -18.03
N VAL A 31 11.35 -8.25 -18.34
CA VAL A 31 11.41 -7.13 -17.41
C VAL A 31 10.02 -6.73 -16.95
N TYR A 32 9.92 -6.36 -15.68
CA TYR A 32 8.82 -5.61 -15.08
C TYR A 32 9.37 -4.29 -14.52
N ILE A 33 8.62 -3.20 -14.71
CA ILE A 33 8.92 -1.87 -14.17
C ILE A 33 7.82 -1.49 -13.19
N GLY A 34 8.21 -0.89 -12.07
CA GLY A 34 7.29 -0.31 -11.12
C GLY A 34 7.90 0.84 -10.33
N GLN A 35 7.07 1.52 -9.53
CA GLN A 35 7.53 2.50 -8.56
C GLN A 35 7.04 2.22 -7.13
N SER A 36 7.82 2.65 -6.14
CA SER A 36 7.44 2.57 -4.72
C SER A 36 8.26 3.50 -3.85
N GLY A 37 7.73 3.87 -2.68
CA GLY A 37 8.54 4.50 -1.63
C GLY A 37 9.52 3.56 -0.91
N CYS A 38 9.37 2.24 -1.07
CA CYS A 38 10.33 1.24 -0.62
C CYS A 38 10.27 0.00 -1.50
N MET A 39 11.27 -0.16 -2.38
CA MET A 39 11.37 -1.29 -3.31
C MET A 39 11.40 -2.65 -2.61
N VAL A 40 12.11 -2.76 -1.47
CA VAL A 40 12.22 -4.03 -0.71
C VAL A 40 10.85 -4.49 -0.20
N ASN A 41 10.08 -3.57 0.38
CA ASN A 41 8.74 -3.89 0.88
C ASN A 41 7.79 -4.23 -0.27
N ARG A 42 7.86 -3.46 -1.37
CA ARG A 42 7.04 -3.69 -2.55
C ARG A 42 7.34 -5.03 -3.22
N TRP A 43 8.60 -5.45 -3.23
CA TRP A 43 9.00 -6.78 -3.69
C TRP A 43 8.34 -7.89 -2.86
N ASN A 44 8.41 -7.79 -1.53
CA ASN A 44 7.77 -8.75 -0.63
C ASN A 44 6.24 -8.82 -0.85
N GLU A 45 5.60 -7.65 -1.02
CA GLU A 45 4.18 -7.57 -1.34
C GLU A 45 3.86 -8.24 -2.69
N HIS A 46 4.68 -8.03 -3.71
CA HIS A 46 4.53 -8.69 -5.01
C HIS A 46 4.58 -10.21 -4.87
N LEU A 47 5.53 -10.74 -4.09
CA LEU A 47 5.65 -12.17 -3.81
C LEU A 47 4.44 -12.72 -3.04
N GLN A 48 3.92 -11.98 -2.06
CA GLN A 48 2.72 -12.37 -1.30
C GLN A 48 1.50 -12.44 -2.21
N ILE A 49 1.25 -11.38 -3.00
CA ILE A 49 0.14 -11.32 -3.96
C ILE A 49 0.25 -12.45 -4.99
N ALA A 50 1.45 -12.74 -5.48
CA ALA A 50 1.66 -13.81 -6.45
C ALA A 50 1.24 -15.19 -5.94
N LYS A 51 1.26 -15.41 -4.61
CA LYS A 51 0.83 -16.66 -3.95
C LYS A 51 -0.65 -16.66 -3.55
N SER A 52 -1.29 -15.50 -3.49
CA SER A 52 -2.69 -15.36 -3.05
C SER A 52 -3.65 -15.56 -4.23
N LYS A 53 -4.19 -16.78 -4.38
CA LYS A 53 -5.09 -17.15 -5.47
C LYS A 53 -6.37 -16.32 -5.54
N SER A 54 -6.84 -15.80 -4.41
CA SER A 54 -8.05 -14.97 -4.31
C SER A 54 -7.80 -13.50 -4.59
N HIS A 55 -6.54 -13.06 -4.74
CA HIS A 55 -6.23 -11.66 -4.98
C HIS A 55 -6.58 -11.27 -6.43
N PRO A 56 -7.21 -10.11 -6.69
CA PRO A 56 -7.62 -9.69 -8.04
C PRO A 56 -6.43 -9.59 -9.02
N GLU A 57 -5.24 -9.27 -8.52
CA GLU A 57 -4.01 -9.18 -9.32
C GLU A 57 -3.32 -10.53 -9.58
N TYR A 58 -3.81 -11.65 -9.03
CA TYR A 58 -3.15 -12.96 -9.12
C TYR A 58 -2.86 -13.40 -10.57
N GLY A 59 -3.74 -13.01 -11.49
CA GLY A 59 -3.67 -13.32 -12.92
C GLY A 59 -2.77 -12.42 -13.77
N GLN A 60 -2.21 -11.34 -13.20
CA GLN A 60 -1.35 -10.41 -13.96
C GLN A 60 -0.07 -11.09 -14.46
N LYS A 61 0.45 -10.63 -15.61
CA LYS A 61 1.64 -11.19 -16.28
C LYS A 61 2.85 -11.28 -15.34
N PHE A 62 3.15 -10.19 -14.64
CA PHE A 62 4.25 -10.16 -13.68
C PHE A 62 4.07 -11.18 -12.54
N LYS A 63 2.87 -11.28 -11.94
CA LYS A 63 2.60 -12.23 -10.85
C LYS A 63 2.69 -13.68 -11.31
N LYS A 64 2.25 -13.97 -12.54
CA LYS A 64 2.47 -15.28 -13.20
C LYS A 64 3.96 -15.57 -13.31
N SER A 65 4.73 -14.64 -13.86
CA SER A 65 6.19 -14.80 -14.00
C SER A 65 6.90 -14.98 -12.65
N LEU A 66 6.46 -14.32 -11.58
CA LEU A 66 7.01 -14.52 -10.22
C LEU A 66 6.82 -15.94 -9.68
N ARG A 67 5.78 -16.66 -10.12
CA ARG A 67 5.57 -18.06 -9.75
C ARG A 67 6.43 -19.02 -10.57
N GLU A 68 6.72 -18.65 -11.82
CA GLU A 68 7.46 -19.48 -12.78
C GLU A 68 8.98 -19.34 -12.63
N SER A 69 9.47 -18.14 -12.32
CA SER A 69 10.90 -17.85 -12.22
C SER A 69 11.35 -17.64 -10.77
N LYS A 70 12.40 -18.36 -10.38
CA LYS A 70 12.97 -18.29 -9.02
C LYS A 70 14.05 -17.22 -8.86
N ARG A 71 14.71 -16.86 -9.96
CA ARG A 71 15.84 -15.91 -9.98
C ARG A 71 15.41 -14.59 -10.60
N TRP A 72 15.69 -13.51 -9.89
CA TRP A 72 15.36 -12.15 -10.27
C TRP A 72 16.52 -11.23 -9.96
N GLU A 73 16.83 -10.40 -10.94
CA GLU A 73 17.73 -9.27 -10.79
C GLU A 73 16.90 -8.02 -10.51
N HIS A 74 17.41 -7.20 -9.60
CA HIS A 74 16.70 -6.04 -9.08
C HIS A 74 17.48 -4.79 -9.41
N TYR A 75 16.84 -3.84 -10.08
CA TYR A 75 17.48 -2.62 -10.53
C TYR A 75 16.78 -1.40 -9.94
N VAL A 76 17.57 -0.40 -9.55
CA VAL A 76 17.09 0.97 -9.36
C VAL A 76 17.46 1.76 -10.61
N ILE A 77 16.44 2.19 -11.34
CA ILE A 77 16.57 2.83 -12.66
C ILE A 77 16.15 4.30 -12.66
N GLY A 78 15.53 4.76 -11.57
CA GLY A 78 15.12 6.14 -11.37
C GLY A 78 14.78 6.42 -9.91
N ILE A 79 14.79 7.71 -9.54
CA ILE A 79 14.33 8.20 -8.25
C ILE A 79 13.49 9.45 -8.46
N ALA A 80 12.55 9.70 -7.55
CA ALA A 80 11.69 10.86 -7.59
C ALA A 80 11.38 11.40 -6.19
N GLU A 81 11.14 12.71 -6.10
CA GLU A 81 10.81 13.38 -4.84
C GLU A 81 9.33 13.33 -4.50
N THR A 82 8.47 13.21 -5.50
CA THR A 82 7.00 13.21 -5.37
C THR A 82 6.39 12.05 -6.14
N ALA A 83 5.17 11.66 -5.75
CA ALA A 83 4.43 10.59 -6.43
C ALA A 83 4.08 10.96 -7.88
N SER A 84 3.82 12.24 -8.16
CA SER A 84 3.53 12.71 -9.53
C SER A 84 4.74 12.48 -10.43
N ILE A 85 5.91 12.96 -10.01
CA ILE A 85 7.16 12.77 -10.76
C ILE A 85 7.47 11.27 -10.88
N ALA A 86 7.23 10.48 -9.84
CA ALA A 86 7.44 9.04 -9.88
C ALA A 86 6.57 8.35 -10.95
N ASN A 87 5.31 8.76 -11.10
CA ASN A 87 4.43 8.24 -12.14
C ASN A 87 4.91 8.61 -13.55
N ASP A 88 5.38 9.85 -13.73
CA ASP A 88 5.91 10.32 -15.01
C ASP A 88 7.19 9.56 -15.40
N VAL A 89 8.12 9.39 -14.45
CA VAL A 89 9.36 8.62 -14.63
C VAL A 89 9.06 7.15 -14.88
N GLU A 90 8.13 6.53 -14.15
CA GLU A 90 7.70 5.13 -14.36
C GLU A 90 7.12 4.95 -15.78
N SER A 91 6.24 5.86 -16.19
CA SER A 91 5.62 5.84 -17.51
C SER A 91 6.68 5.95 -18.62
N ALA A 92 7.62 6.88 -18.48
CA ALA A 92 8.74 7.04 -19.42
C ALA A 92 9.66 5.81 -19.43
N ALA A 93 9.93 5.20 -18.27
CA ALA A 93 10.73 3.98 -18.17
C ALA A 93 10.05 2.81 -18.90
N ILE A 94 8.72 2.65 -18.76
CA ILE A 94 7.98 1.62 -19.51
C ILE A 94 8.09 1.84 -21.02
N VAL A 95 8.04 3.09 -21.49
CA VAL A 95 8.23 3.41 -22.92
C VAL A 95 9.66 3.07 -23.37
N PHE A 96 10.67 3.41 -22.58
CA PHE A 96 12.08 3.19 -22.90
C PHE A 96 12.46 1.70 -22.94
N TYR A 97 12.19 0.97 -21.86
CA TYR A 97 12.61 -0.44 -21.72
C TYR A 97 11.66 -1.44 -22.37
N LYS A 98 10.44 -1.02 -22.74
CA LYS A 98 9.39 -1.87 -23.35
C LYS A 98 9.19 -3.21 -22.59
N PRO A 99 8.92 -3.18 -21.27
CA PRO A 99 8.89 -4.38 -20.43
C PRO A 99 7.74 -5.32 -20.81
N ALA A 100 8.05 -6.60 -21.01
CA ALA A 100 7.07 -7.62 -21.38
C ALA A 100 6.06 -7.98 -20.26
N LEU A 101 6.41 -7.69 -19.00
CA LEU A 101 5.62 -8.11 -17.82
C LEU A 101 4.67 -7.04 -17.29
N ASN A 102 4.80 -5.79 -17.75
CA ASN A 102 3.83 -4.75 -17.45
C ASN A 102 2.52 -5.02 -18.22
N SER A 103 1.39 -4.93 -17.53
CA SER A 103 0.07 -5.14 -18.15
C SER A 103 -0.42 -3.92 -18.92
N ILE A 104 0.07 -2.73 -18.56
CA ILE A 104 -0.33 -1.44 -19.13
C ILE A 104 0.89 -0.82 -19.81
N PRO A 105 0.78 -0.39 -21.08
CA PRO A 105 1.85 0.34 -21.74
C PRO A 105 2.03 1.73 -21.10
N GLY A 106 3.26 2.24 -21.08
CA GLY A 106 3.53 3.60 -20.62
C GLY A 106 2.83 4.61 -21.53
N THR A 107 2.26 5.66 -20.92
CA THR A 107 1.50 6.71 -21.62
C THR A 107 2.28 8.01 -21.78
N SER A 108 3.56 8.03 -21.40
CA SER A 108 4.38 9.25 -21.48
C SER A 108 4.49 9.74 -22.92
N SER A 109 4.03 10.97 -23.16
CA SER A 109 4.25 11.71 -24.40
C SER A 109 5.67 12.27 -24.50
N ASN A 110 6.41 12.30 -23.39
CA ASN A 110 7.81 12.74 -23.35
C ASN A 110 8.71 11.56 -23.70
N THR A 111 9.07 11.48 -24.99
CA THR A 111 9.99 10.51 -25.59
C THR A 111 11.44 11.02 -25.63
N GLU A 112 11.68 12.27 -25.25
CA GLU A 112 13.02 12.85 -25.17
C GLU A 112 13.74 12.39 -23.89
N ASN A 113 15.08 12.34 -23.93
CA ASN A 113 16.04 11.82 -22.94
C ASN A 113 16.02 12.51 -21.55
N LEU A 114 14.87 12.95 -21.05
CA LEU A 114 14.72 13.73 -19.82
C LEU A 114 15.23 13.03 -18.56
N TYR A 115 15.31 11.69 -18.57
CA TYR A 115 15.63 10.88 -17.40
C TYR A 115 16.92 10.07 -17.53
N ASP A 116 17.67 10.22 -18.64
CA ASP A 116 18.94 9.54 -18.90
C ASP A 116 18.95 8.04 -18.55
N PHE A 117 17.88 7.33 -18.92
CA PHE A 117 17.76 5.90 -18.63
C PHE A 117 18.91 5.11 -19.25
N GLN A 118 19.49 4.22 -18.44
CA GLN A 118 20.63 3.39 -18.84
C GLN A 118 20.17 1.95 -19.11
N PRO A 119 20.78 1.21 -20.05
CA PRO A 119 20.51 -0.21 -20.22
C PRO A 119 20.68 -0.99 -18.90
N LEU A 120 19.80 -1.97 -18.64
CA LEU A 120 19.83 -2.75 -17.40
C LEU A 120 21.12 -3.57 -17.27
N ASP A 121 21.66 -4.06 -18.39
CA ASP A 121 22.90 -4.83 -18.44
C ASP A 121 24.17 -3.94 -18.44
N GLY A 122 24.03 -2.66 -18.06
CA GLY A 122 25.13 -1.73 -17.97
C GLY A 122 26.01 -1.93 -16.72
N ASN A 123 27.06 -1.10 -16.60
CA ASN A 123 28.02 -1.09 -15.48
C ASN A 123 27.42 -0.52 -14.17
N GLY A 124 26.24 -1.00 -13.78
CA GLY A 124 25.56 -0.60 -12.55
C GLY A 124 26.33 -1.04 -11.31
N ARG A 125 26.17 -0.30 -10.22
CA ARG A 125 26.80 -0.63 -8.94
C ARG A 125 25.83 -1.40 -8.06
N GLU A 126 26.26 -2.55 -7.55
CA GLU A 126 25.49 -3.29 -6.56
C GLU A 126 25.49 -2.57 -5.20
N ILE A 127 24.31 -2.41 -4.62
CA ILE A 127 24.12 -1.94 -3.25
C ILE A 127 23.10 -2.81 -2.52
N LYS A 128 23.21 -2.84 -1.18
CA LYS A 128 22.16 -3.38 -0.31
C LYS A 128 21.14 -2.29 0.01
N LEU A 129 19.87 -2.58 -0.28
CA LEU A 129 18.71 -1.83 0.22
C LEU A 129 18.02 -2.62 1.34
N GLU A 130 17.53 -1.89 2.34
CA GLU A 130 16.80 -2.45 3.49
C GLU A 130 15.32 -2.07 3.41
N GLY A 131 14.47 -2.95 3.92
CA GLY A 131 13.05 -2.68 4.05
C GLY A 131 12.83 -1.52 5.01
N LYS A 132 12.04 -0.53 4.60
CA LYS A 132 11.61 0.52 5.52
C LYS A 132 10.62 -0.09 6.50
N THR A 133 10.75 0.18 7.78
CA THR A 133 9.74 -0.20 8.77
C THR A 133 8.39 0.37 8.35
N ILE A 134 7.43 -0.50 8.05
CA ILE A 134 6.07 -0.08 7.70
C ILE A 134 5.34 0.19 9.02
N ASP A 135 5.43 1.42 9.51
CA ASP A 135 4.68 1.86 10.69
C ASP A 135 3.17 2.02 10.41
N ARG A 136 2.65 1.52 9.27
CA ARG A 136 1.20 1.64 8.94
C ARG A 136 0.32 1.00 10.01
N TYR A 137 0.77 -0.10 10.61
CA TYR A 137 0.11 -0.75 11.75
C TYR A 137 0.35 -0.01 13.07
N ARG A 138 1.51 0.63 13.26
CA ARG A 138 1.75 1.53 14.41
C ARG A 138 0.93 2.81 14.36
N LYS A 139 0.59 3.31 13.16
CA LYS A 139 -0.18 4.54 12.94
C LYS A 139 -1.68 4.33 12.76
N GLN A 140 -2.17 3.10 12.63
CA GLN A 140 -3.61 2.83 12.71
C GLN A 140 -4.15 3.13 14.10
N GLU A 141 -3.30 3.06 15.11
CA GLU A 141 -3.56 3.53 16.46
C GLU A 141 -3.11 4.99 16.61
N ARG A 142 -3.71 5.92 15.83
CA ARG A 142 -3.46 7.38 15.99
C ARG A 142 -3.73 7.87 17.42
N TYR A 143 -4.56 7.12 18.14
CA TYR A 143 -4.97 7.41 19.51
C TYR A 143 -4.26 6.44 20.45
N SER A 144 -3.51 6.98 21.38
CA SER A 144 -2.95 6.25 22.54
C SER A 144 -4.06 5.63 23.39
N ASP A 145 -3.74 4.64 24.22
CA ASP A 145 -4.70 4.05 25.16
C ASP A 145 -5.32 5.08 26.12
N LYS A 146 -4.62 6.21 26.38
CA LYS A 146 -5.15 7.33 27.16
C LYS A 146 -6.27 8.11 26.46
N GLU A 147 -6.24 8.15 25.12
CA GLU A 147 -7.23 8.85 24.30
C GLU A 147 -8.47 7.99 24.02
N ARG A 148 -8.36 6.68 24.28
CA ARG A 148 -9.44 5.73 24.11
C ARG A 148 -10.30 5.69 25.35
N LYS A 149 -11.61 5.75 25.14
CA LYS A 149 -12.59 5.67 26.22
C LYS A 149 -13.65 4.67 25.86
N THR A 150 -14.33 4.19 26.89
CA THR A 150 -15.53 3.42 26.69
C THR A 150 -16.71 4.38 26.59
N ILE A 151 -17.45 4.30 25.49
CA ILE A 151 -18.57 5.19 25.19
C ILE A 151 -19.89 4.42 25.19
N LYS A 152 -20.98 5.10 25.52
CA LYS A 152 -22.35 4.56 25.44
C LYS A 152 -23.05 5.15 24.22
N CYS A 153 -23.59 4.28 23.37
CA CYS A 153 -24.22 4.70 22.13
C CYS A 153 -25.53 3.94 21.89
N ARG A 154 -26.46 4.54 21.17
CA ARG A 154 -27.72 3.93 20.74
C ARG A 154 -27.59 3.42 19.32
N ALA A 155 -28.07 2.22 19.08
CA ALA A 155 -28.24 1.63 17.76
C ALA A 155 -29.36 2.36 17.00
N ILE A 156 -29.06 2.84 15.81
CA ILE A 156 -29.97 3.60 14.96
C ILE A 156 -30.06 3.00 13.55
N ASN A 157 -31.24 3.08 12.95
CA ASN A 157 -31.45 2.80 11.53
C ASN A 157 -31.24 4.08 10.73
N LYS A 158 -30.42 4.00 9.67
CA LYS A 158 -30.26 5.11 8.74
C LYS A 158 -31.16 4.86 7.53
N SER A 159 -31.93 5.87 7.13
CA SER A 159 -32.71 5.82 5.89
C SER A 159 -31.79 5.46 4.71
N GLY A 160 -32.21 4.45 3.93
CA GLY A 160 -31.45 3.92 2.80
C GLY A 160 -30.26 3.01 3.15
N LYS A 161 -30.09 2.58 4.41
CA LYS A 161 -29.08 1.58 4.78
C LYS A 161 -29.72 0.34 5.39
N SER A 162 -29.26 -0.84 4.94
CA SER A 162 -29.67 -2.14 5.45
C SER A 162 -29.03 -2.53 6.79
N HIS A 163 -28.08 -1.73 7.29
CA HIS A 163 -27.33 -2.03 8.51
C HIS A 163 -27.48 -0.95 9.58
N VAL A 164 -27.44 -1.40 10.83
CA VAL A 164 -27.48 -0.55 12.02
C VAL A 164 -26.20 0.27 12.15
N SER A 165 -26.35 1.51 12.60
CA SER A 165 -25.26 2.42 12.97
C SER A 165 -25.37 2.78 14.44
N PHE A 166 -24.30 3.31 15.04
CA PHE A 166 -24.32 3.73 16.44
C PHE A 166 -24.11 5.23 16.56
N GLU A 167 -24.90 5.86 17.42
CA GLU A 167 -24.86 7.28 17.75
C GLU A 167 -24.72 7.45 19.26
N CYS A 168 -23.72 8.20 19.69
CA CYS A 168 -23.34 8.23 21.09
C CYS A 168 -24.24 9.14 21.91
N ILE A 169 -24.62 8.66 23.09
CA ILE A 169 -25.66 9.29 23.91
C ILE A 169 -25.17 10.64 24.45
N ASP A 170 -23.88 10.71 24.78
CA ASP A 170 -23.31 11.87 25.47
C ASP A 170 -23.08 13.08 24.56
N ASP A 171 -22.76 12.86 23.28
CA ASP A 171 -22.36 13.93 22.36
C ASP A 171 -22.95 13.83 20.95
N GLY A 172 -23.85 12.87 20.70
CA GLY A 172 -24.52 12.68 19.41
C GLY A 172 -23.57 12.26 18.27
N MET A 173 -22.30 11.99 18.56
CA MET A 173 -21.35 11.62 17.50
C MET A 173 -21.59 10.20 17.03
N ARG A 174 -21.40 9.99 15.73
CA ARG A 174 -21.50 8.64 15.16
C ARG A 174 -20.25 7.82 15.42
N VAL A 175 -20.41 6.50 15.40
CA VAL A 175 -19.29 5.56 15.53
C VAL A 175 -19.03 4.87 14.21
N ASN A 176 -17.81 4.97 13.72
CA ASN A 176 -17.31 4.18 12.62
C ASN A 176 -16.75 2.86 13.14
N ILE A 177 -17.46 1.78 12.85
CA ILE A 177 -17.18 0.43 13.34
C ILE A 177 -17.24 -0.61 12.21
N SER A 178 -16.44 -1.66 12.28
CA SER A 178 -16.43 -2.71 11.26
C SER A 178 -17.75 -3.50 11.21
N HIS A 179 -18.08 -4.09 10.05
CA HIS A 179 -19.39 -4.72 9.80
C HIS A 179 -19.68 -5.88 10.76
N ASP A 180 -18.71 -6.77 10.94
CA ASP A 180 -18.72 -7.92 11.85
C ASP A 180 -19.14 -7.55 13.28
N LYS A 181 -18.68 -6.40 13.80
CA LYS A 181 -19.00 -5.94 15.15
C LYS A 181 -20.38 -5.30 15.30
N ARG A 182 -21.11 -5.08 14.19
CA ARG A 182 -22.49 -4.55 14.22
C ARG A 182 -23.54 -5.64 14.10
N ILE A 183 -23.15 -6.84 13.71
CA ILE A 183 -24.07 -7.97 13.51
C ILE A 183 -24.69 -8.34 14.87
N GLY A 184 -26.01 -8.58 14.87
CA GLY A 184 -26.75 -9.00 16.07
C GLY A 184 -27.33 -7.87 16.91
N PHE A 185 -27.14 -6.60 16.56
CA PHE A 185 -27.76 -5.45 17.23
C PHE A 185 -28.96 -4.92 16.44
N CYS A 186 -30.00 -4.50 17.16
CA CYS A 186 -31.22 -3.92 16.60
C CYS A 186 -31.31 -2.42 16.89
N ALA A 187 -31.99 -1.66 16.03
CA ALA A 187 -32.26 -0.25 16.32
C ALA A 187 -33.03 -0.09 17.63
N GLY A 188 -32.61 0.86 18.46
CA GLY A 188 -33.10 1.06 19.82
C GLY A 188 -32.18 0.46 20.90
N ASP A 189 -31.34 -0.51 20.56
CA ASP A 189 -30.41 -1.11 21.52
C ASP A 189 -29.42 -0.07 22.07
N THR A 190 -29.21 -0.10 23.39
CA THR A 190 -28.13 0.66 24.01
C THR A 190 -26.90 -0.24 24.09
N VAL A 191 -25.77 0.26 23.60
CA VAL A 191 -24.50 -0.48 23.58
C VAL A 191 -23.39 0.29 24.26
N LYS A 192 -22.45 -0.45 24.83
CA LYS A 192 -21.18 0.02 25.36
C LYS A 192 -20.09 -0.39 24.38
N ILE A 193 -19.36 0.59 23.84
CA ILE A 193 -18.27 0.38 22.88
C ILE A 193 -16.95 0.70 23.56
N SER A 194 -16.12 -0.31 23.78
CA SER A 194 -14.81 -0.14 24.42
C SER A 194 -13.75 0.35 23.44
N PHE A 195 -12.73 1.02 23.99
CA PHE A 195 -11.56 1.49 23.26
C PHE A 195 -11.88 2.37 22.03
N ALA A 196 -12.95 3.17 22.11
CA ALA A 196 -13.32 4.09 21.05
C ALA A 196 -12.56 5.41 21.21
N ALA A 197 -12.08 5.97 20.10
CA ALA A 197 -11.35 7.21 20.10
C ALA A 197 -12.10 8.30 19.36
N LYS A 198 -12.15 9.50 19.96
CA LYS A 198 -12.88 10.64 19.44
C LYS A 198 -12.11 11.31 18.30
N GLY A 199 -12.63 11.20 17.08
CA GLY A 199 -12.16 11.97 15.93
C GLY A 199 -12.82 13.35 15.83
N LYS A 200 -12.56 14.05 14.73
CA LYS A 200 -13.18 15.37 14.47
C LYS A 200 -14.69 15.30 14.24
N THR A 201 -15.18 14.22 13.64
CA THR A 201 -16.58 14.09 13.17
C THR A 201 -17.26 12.78 13.57
N PHE A 202 -16.50 11.78 14.01
CA PHE A 202 -17.00 10.49 14.49
C PHE A 202 -16.02 9.87 15.48
N TYR A 203 -16.50 8.92 16.28
CA TYR A 203 -15.65 7.98 17.01
C TYR A 203 -15.18 6.88 16.07
N THR A 204 -13.92 6.47 16.21
CA THR A 204 -13.37 5.30 15.51
C THR A 204 -13.10 4.18 16.50
N THR A 205 -13.46 2.96 16.11
CA THR A 205 -13.11 1.73 16.82
C THR A 205 -11.88 1.06 16.22
N THR A 206 -11.17 0.28 17.02
CA THR A 206 -10.06 -0.57 16.58
C THR A 206 -10.49 -2.03 16.48
N GLU A 207 -9.55 -2.91 16.10
CA GLU A 207 -9.73 -4.36 16.14
C GLU A 207 -9.97 -4.90 17.55
N TYR A 208 -9.49 -4.21 18.60
CA TYR A 208 -9.69 -4.61 20.01
C TYR A 208 -10.99 -4.04 20.63
N SER A 209 -11.64 -3.08 19.97
CA SER A 209 -12.91 -2.53 20.46
C SER A 209 -13.98 -3.62 20.55
N GLN A 210 -14.68 -3.68 21.67
CA GLN A 210 -15.80 -4.60 21.88
C GLN A 210 -17.10 -3.81 21.92
N VAL A 211 -18.16 -4.36 21.32
CA VAL A 211 -19.52 -3.83 21.42
C VAL A 211 -20.32 -4.78 22.28
N GLN A 212 -20.87 -4.28 23.38
CA GLN A 212 -21.68 -5.07 24.30
C GLN A 212 -23.02 -4.38 24.49
N LYS A 213 -24.11 -5.15 24.44
CA LYS A 213 -25.44 -4.65 24.77
C LYS A 213 -25.48 -4.32 26.26
N VAL A 214 -26.02 -3.15 26.59
CA VAL A 214 -26.33 -2.76 27.95
C VAL A 214 -27.78 -3.14 28.19
N LEU A 215 -28.01 -4.04 29.15
CA LEU A 215 -29.33 -4.41 29.64
C LEU A 215 -29.95 -3.26 30.44
#